data_AF-A0AAW0XLE9-F1
#
_entry.id   AF-A0AAW0XLE9-F1
#
_cell.length_a   1.000
_cell.length_b   1.000
_cell.length_c   1.000
_cell.angle_alpha   90.00
_cell.angle_beta   90.00
_cell.angle_gamma   90.00
#
_symmetry.space_group_name_H-M   'P 1'
#
loop_
_entity.id
_entity.type
_entity.pdbx_description
1 polymer ?
#
loop_
_entity_poly.entity_id
_entity_poly.type
_entity_poly.pdbx_seq_one_letter_code
_entity_poly.pdbx_strand_id
1 'polypeptide(L)'
;MGVIHAFTKACCRHTRYQWTCVKTLMQILGCWEPETLQKQFAPLLLRMLTYEDYQARQSEHNLPPVSLHGALILQELLNFRKPIKVAKSLLEMSVGDLKGMACNPRGSHVVDAIVLSTTLGSKTRNEFMEKFKGQYTSLACSKHGSRSLEAFWKVASIKLKTKICNELVVDELKLKGNAFGIIIYNNFLVDMFKRGDKSDWQQLIDKAEKKRKMFDDLLVPDEESELKKKNKKNKKKDQVKEIRDTLHDDIFFDTSGDTALLVDT
;
A
#
# COMPACT_ATOMS: atom_id res chain seq x y z
N MET A 1 3.16 23.05 -15.33
CA MET A 1 2.98 21.89 -14.42
C MET A 1 1.82 20.97 -14.81
N GLY A 2 0.65 21.47 -15.22
CA GLY A 2 -0.44 20.62 -15.71
C GLY A 2 -0.06 19.70 -16.89
N VAL A 3 0.84 20.16 -17.77
CA VAL A 3 1.41 19.37 -18.87
C VAL A 3 2.15 18.12 -18.37
N ILE A 4 2.96 18.25 -17.32
CA ILE A 4 3.71 17.13 -16.73
C ILE A 4 2.72 16.09 -16.18
N HIS A 5 1.71 16.54 -15.43
CA HIS A 5 0.67 15.63 -14.93
C HIS A 5 -0.09 14.94 -16.06
N ALA A 6 -0.52 15.66 -17.10
CA ALA A 6 -1.21 15.07 -18.24
C ALA A 6 -0.34 14.03 -18.96
N PHE A 7 0.96 14.30 -19.10
CA PHE A 7 1.93 13.36 -19.65
C PHE A 7 2.11 12.11 -18.76
N THR A 8 2.32 12.29 -17.45
CA THR A 8 2.43 11.18 -16.49
C THR A 8 1.17 10.31 -16.50
N LYS A 9 -0.01 10.92 -16.54
CA LYS A 9 -1.30 10.23 -16.65
C LYS A 9 -1.42 9.44 -17.96
N ALA A 10 -0.95 10.00 -19.08
CA ALA A 10 -0.90 9.28 -20.35
C ALA A 10 0.05 8.07 -20.28
N CYS A 11 1.22 8.21 -19.65
CA CYS A 11 2.14 7.09 -19.39
C CYS A 11 1.50 6.00 -18.51
N CYS A 12 0.67 6.38 -17.52
CA CYS A 12 -0.10 5.44 -16.72
C CYS A 12 -1.09 4.67 -17.60
N ARG A 13 -1.98 5.40 -18.30
CA ARG A 13 -3.06 4.86 -19.12
C ARG A 13 -2.56 3.92 -20.22
N HIS A 14 -1.48 4.27 -20.89
CA HIS A 14 -0.94 3.48 -22.01
C HIS A 14 0.11 2.45 -21.58
N THR A 15 0.54 2.45 -20.31
CA THR A 15 1.63 1.59 -19.81
C THR A 15 2.91 1.66 -20.67
N ARG A 16 3.22 2.84 -21.19
CA ARG A 16 4.43 3.12 -22.00
C ARG A 16 5.23 4.27 -21.40
N TYR A 17 6.55 4.24 -21.60
CA TYR A 17 7.50 5.25 -21.13
C TYR A 17 7.46 5.53 -19.62
N GLN A 18 6.88 4.62 -18.82
CA GLN A 18 6.73 4.80 -17.37
C GLN A 18 8.08 4.98 -16.66
N TRP A 19 9.05 4.12 -17.00
CA TRP A 19 10.41 4.22 -16.46
C TRP A 19 11.08 5.53 -16.88
N THR A 20 11.01 5.87 -18.16
CA THR A 20 11.57 7.12 -18.69
C THR A 20 10.96 8.34 -18.01
N CYS A 21 9.65 8.35 -17.80
CA CYS A 21 8.95 9.42 -17.08
C CYS A 21 9.48 9.58 -15.65
N VAL A 22 9.62 8.47 -14.88
CA VAL A 22 10.16 8.53 -13.51
C VAL A 22 11.61 9.03 -13.51
N LYS A 23 12.45 8.50 -14.40
CA LYS A 23 13.85 8.90 -14.53
C LYS A 23 13.98 10.39 -14.85
N THR A 24 13.25 10.88 -15.86
CA THR A 24 13.28 12.29 -16.26
C THR A 24 12.79 13.21 -15.13
N LEU A 25 11.75 12.83 -14.40
CA LEU A 25 11.30 13.59 -13.24
C LEU A 25 12.37 13.66 -12.14
N MET A 26 13.04 12.53 -11.84
CA MET A 26 14.15 12.51 -10.88
C MET A 26 15.32 13.39 -11.32
N GLN A 27 15.63 13.43 -12.63
CA GLN A 27 16.67 14.31 -13.17
C GLN A 27 16.29 15.78 -13.05
N ILE A 28 15.05 16.16 -13.39
CA ILE A 28 14.55 17.53 -13.27
C ILE A 28 14.57 18.00 -11.80
N LEU A 29 14.25 17.12 -10.86
CA LEU A 29 14.28 17.44 -9.42
C LEU A 29 15.69 17.34 -8.81
N GLY A 30 16.72 16.98 -9.58
CA GLY A 30 18.09 16.87 -9.09
C GLY A 30 18.33 15.73 -8.10
N CYS A 31 17.57 14.63 -8.19
CA CYS A 31 17.67 13.49 -7.26
C CYS A 31 17.88 12.14 -7.96
N TRP A 32 18.25 12.15 -9.24
CA TRP A 32 18.53 10.92 -10.00
C TRP A 32 19.84 10.27 -9.57
N GLU A 33 20.90 11.05 -9.40
CA GLU A 33 22.23 10.60 -8.99
C GLU A 33 22.76 11.52 -7.88
N PRO A 34 23.44 10.99 -6.83
CA PRO A 34 23.63 9.56 -6.51
C PRO A 34 22.34 8.86 -6.03
N GLU A 35 22.34 7.51 -5.98
CA GLU A 35 21.15 6.72 -5.58
C GLU A 35 20.63 7.05 -4.17
N THR A 36 21.49 7.54 -3.28
CA THR A 36 21.11 8.03 -1.95
C THR A 36 20.10 9.17 -2.01
N LEU A 37 20.15 10.02 -3.05
CA LEU A 37 19.22 11.14 -3.23
C LEU A 37 17.84 10.68 -3.74
N GLN A 38 17.75 9.51 -4.38
CA GLN A 38 16.47 8.99 -4.89
C GLN A 38 15.46 8.76 -3.76
N LYS A 39 15.93 8.61 -2.51
CA LYS A 39 15.09 8.56 -1.31
C LYS A 39 14.26 9.84 -1.10
N GLN A 40 14.75 10.99 -1.59
CA GLN A 40 14.07 12.28 -1.50
C GLN A 40 13.09 12.54 -2.66
N PHE A 41 12.95 11.63 -3.63
CA PHE A 41 12.12 11.87 -4.81
C PHE A 41 10.68 12.28 -4.50
N ALA A 42 9.99 11.55 -3.62
CA ALA A 42 8.63 11.84 -3.20
C ALA A 42 8.49 13.16 -2.44
N PRO A 43 9.27 13.48 -1.38
CA PRO A 43 9.15 14.78 -0.70
C PRO A 43 9.48 15.97 -1.60
N LEU A 44 10.42 15.83 -2.55
CA LEU A 44 10.72 16.83 -3.57
C LEU A 44 9.53 17.05 -4.51
N LEU A 45 9.01 15.96 -5.10
CA LEU A 45 7.89 16.02 -6.04
C LEU A 45 6.62 16.54 -5.37
N LEU A 46 6.34 16.14 -4.13
CA LEU A 46 5.18 16.59 -3.34
C LEU A 46 5.15 18.12 -3.18
N ARG A 47 6.34 18.76 -3.14
CA ARG A 47 6.51 20.21 -3.00
C ARG A 47 6.91 20.90 -4.31
N MET A 48 7.17 20.12 -5.36
CA MET A 48 7.69 20.59 -6.65
C MET A 48 8.96 21.44 -6.49
N LEU A 49 9.90 20.96 -5.67
CA LEU A 49 11.19 21.61 -5.43
C LEU A 49 12.33 20.75 -5.97
N THR A 50 13.38 21.40 -6.45
CA THR A 50 14.65 20.74 -6.70
C THR A 50 15.29 20.29 -5.38
N TYR A 51 16.23 19.35 -5.44
CA TYR A 51 16.96 18.91 -4.26
C TYR A 51 17.63 20.06 -3.52
N GLU A 52 18.30 20.96 -4.25
CA GLU A 52 18.98 22.13 -3.69
C GLU A 52 18.01 23.07 -2.96
N ASP A 53 16.90 23.44 -3.60
CA ASP A 53 15.87 24.29 -3.00
C ASP A 53 15.22 23.66 -1.78
N TYR A 54 15.00 22.34 -1.82
CA TYR A 54 14.41 21.61 -0.72
C TYR A 54 15.34 21.59 0.49
N GLN A 55 16.63 21.34 0.30
CA GLN A 55 17.60 21.35 1.39
C GLN A 55 17.69 22.74 2.05
N ALA A 56 17.81 23.80 1.25
CA ALA A 56 17.88 25.18 1.75
C ALA A 56 16.63 25.55 2.56
N ARG A 57 15.44 25.26 2.03
CA ARG A 57 14.18 25.56 2.73
C ARG A 57 13.92 24.65 3.93
N GLN A 58 14.44 23.41 3.91
CA GLN A 58 14.33 22.49 5.04
C GLN A 58 15.17 22.98 6.21
N SER A 59 16.40 23.46 5.98
CA SER A 59 17.24 24.04 7.05
C SER A 59 16.64 25.29 7.68
N GLU A 60 15.89 26.07 6.90
CA GLU A 60 15.16 27.25 7.37
C GLU A 60 13.78 26.93 7.98
N HIS A 61 13.40 25.65 8.06
CA HIS A 61 12.07 25.21 8.47
C HIS A 61 10.91 25.86 7.68
N ASN A 62 11.17 26.26 6.42
CA ASN A 62 10.27 27.03 5.56
C ASN A 62 9.86 26.23 4.31
N LEU A 63 9.51 24.96 4.49
CA LEU A 63 9.03 24.13 3.40
C LEU A 63 7.62 24.55 2.97
N PRO A 64 7.36 24.71 1.67
CA PRO A 64 6.02 25.03 1.18
C PRO A 64 5.04 23.88 1.47
N PRO A 65 3.73 24.18 1.52
CA PRO A 65 2.71 23.16 1.66
C PRO A 65 2.70 22.22 0.44
N VAL A 66 2.01 21.09 0.58
CA VAL A 66 1.83 20.11 -0.51
C VAL A 66 1.30 20.78 -1.78
N SER A 67 2.03 20.64 -2.88
CA SER A 67 1.63 21.13 -4.20
C SER A 67 0.53 20.25 -4.78
N LEU A 68 -0.49 20.88 -5.39
CA LEU A 68 -1.57 20.15 -6.07
C LEU A 68 -1.00 19.27 -7.19
N HIS A 69 -0.14 19.84 -8.03
CA HIS A 69 0.45 19.12 -9.16
C HIS A 69 1.40 18.01 -8.68
N GLY A 70 2.18 18.27 -7.62
CA GLY A 70 3.04 17.26 -7.02
C GLY A 70 2.27 16.05 -6.52
N ALA A 71 1.17 16.30 -5.80
CA ALA A 71 0.28 15.25 -5.31
C ALA A 71 -0.39 14.48 -6.45
N LEU A 72 -0.88 15.15 -7.50
CA LEU A 72 -1.50 14.50 -8.66
C LEU A 72 -0.51 13.64 -9.43
N ILE A 73 0.70 14.13 -9.68
CA ILE A 73 1.76 13.34 -10.35
C ILE A 73 2.11 12.11 -9.51
N LEU A 74 2.30 12.26 -8.19
CA LEU A 74 2.59 11.12 -7.31
C LEU A 74 1.49 10.05 -7.34
N GLN A 75 0.22 10.45 -7.36
CA GLN A 75 -0.91 9.52 -7.49
C GLN A 75 -0.82 8.70 -8.79
N GLU A 76 -0.54 9.33 -9.92
CA GLU A 76 -0.36 8.63 -11.20
C GLU A 76 0.86 7.70 -11.18
N LEU A 77 1.98 8.16 -10.62
CA LEU A 77 3.21 7.36 -10.52
C LEU A 77 3.03 6.10 -9.67
N LEU A 78 2.23 6.16 -8.59
CA LEU A 78 1.92 5.02 -7.72
C LEU A 78 1.03 3.96 -8.40
N ASN A 79 0.40 4.29 -9.52
CA ASN A 79 -0.39 3.39 -10.35
C ASN A 79 0.40 2.84 -11.56
N PHE A 80 1.68 3.18 -11.71
CA PHE A 80 2.54 2.56 -12.72
C PHE A 80 2.71 1.06 -12.46
N ARG A 81 3.16 0.29 -13.47
CA ARG A 81 3.38 -1.17 -13.32
C ARG A 81 4.44 -1.52 -12.29
N LYS A 82 5.47 -0.68 -12.17
CA LYS A 82 6.59 -0.87 -11.24
C LYS A 82 6.85 0.42 -10.43
N PRO A 83 5.97 0.76 -9.48
CA PRO A 83 6.04 2.02 -8.73
C PRO A 83 6.98 1.94 -7.51
N ILE A 84 7.80 0.87 -7.41
CA ILE A 84 8.56 0.53 -6.21
C ILE A 84 9.55 1.63 -5.78
N LYS A 85 10.19 2.34 -6.72
CA LYS A 85 11.11 3.44 -6.38
C LYS A 85 10.37 4.63 -5.74
N VAL A 86 9.17 4.93 -6.23
CA VAL A 86 8.32 6.01 -5.69
C VAL A 86 7.82 5.63 -4.30
N ALA A 87 7.34 4.40 -4.13
CA ALA A 87 6.90 3.88 -2.83
C ALA A 87 8.03 3.84 -1.80
N LYS A 88 9.24 3.42 -2.19
CA LYS A 88 10.42 3.46 -1.31
C LYS A 88 10.74 4.88 -0.85
N SER A 89 10.68 5.87 -1.74
CA SER A 89 10.92 7.26 -1.36
C SER A 89 9.89 7.77 -0.35
N LEU A 90 8.60 7.38 -0.47
CA LEU A 90 7.59 7.67 0.56
C LEU A 90 7.90 6.98 1.89
N LEU A 91 8.41 5.74 1.88
CA LEU A 91 8.80 5.01 3.09
C LEU A 91 9.99 5.62 3.82
N GLU A 92 10.85 6.36 3.13
CA GLU A 92 12.01 7.05 3.71
C GLU A 92 11.62 8.38 4.39
N MET A 93 10.41 8.88 4.16
CA MET A 93 9.93 10.10 4.83
C MET A 93 9.81 9.90 6.35
N SER A 94 9.98 11.01 7.08
CA SER A 94 9.77 11.05 8.53
C SER A 94 8.30 10.79 8.88
N VAL A 95 8.03 10.25 10.07
CA VAL A 95 6.66 10.02 10.55
C VAL A 95 5.86 11.33 10.63
N GLY A 96 6.53 12.44 10.99
CA GLY A 96 5.94 13.78 11.04
C GLY A 96 5.51 14.28 9.65
N ASP A 97 6.37 14.13 8.64
CA ASP A 97 6.05 14.51 7.26
C ASP A 97 4.93 13.65 6.67
N LEU A 98 4.98 12.33 6.94
CA LEU A 98 3.94 11.40 6.50
C LEU A 98 2.59 11.76 7.11
N LYS A 99 2.54 12.05 8.42
CA LYS A 99 1.35 12.55 9.09
C LYS A 99 0.88 13.87 8.48
N GLY A 100 1.80 14.82 8.26
CA GLY A 100 1.48 16.12 7.64
C GLY A 100 0.85 15.95 6.26
N MET A 101 1.39 15.04 5.45
CA MET A 101 0.84 14.67 4.14
C MET A 101 -0.54 14.02 4.27
N ALA A 102 -0.71 13.02 5.14
CA ALA A 102 -1.99 12.32 5.33
C ALA A 102 -3.12 13.22 5.86
N CYS A 103 -2.77 14.27 6.61
CA CYS A 103 -3.72 15.28 7.11
C CYS A 103 -3.95 16.45 6.15
N ASN A 104 -3.30 16.48 4.99
CA ASN A 104 -3.44 17.55 4.01
C ASN A 104 -4.50 17.21 2.94
N PRO A 105 -5.33 18.15 2.47
CA PRO A 105 -6.36 17.90 1.45
C PRO A 105 -5.82 17.30 0.13
N ARG A 106 -4.56 17.60 -0.23
CA ARG A 106 -3.91 17.08 -1.44
C ARG A 106 -3.11 15.82 -1.11
N GLY A 107 -2.41 15.82 0.02
CA GLY A 107 -1.56 14.72 0.45
C GLY A 107 -2.33 13.45 0.86
N SER A 108 -3.56 13.57 1.38
CA SER A 108 -4.40 12.42 1.71
C SER A 108 -4.73 11.57 0.47
N HIS A 109 -4.85 12.19 -0.70
CA HIS A 109 -5.06 11.43 -1.94
C HIS A 109 -3.81 10.68 -2.41
N VAL A 110 -2.61 11.14 -2.06
CA VAL A 110 -1.37 10.36 -2.26
C VAL A 110 -1.37 9.13 -1.36
N VAL A 111 -1.86 9.29 -0.12
CA VAL A 111 -2.03 8.17 0.81
C VAL A 111 -3.01 7.13 0.25
N ASP A 112 -4.15 7.57 -0.28
CA ASP A 112 -5.10 6.67 -0.95
C ASP A 112 -4.43 5.91 -2.11
N ALA A 113 -3.67 6.62 -2.95
CA ALA A 113 -3.01 6.02 -4.12
C ALA A 113 -2.00 4.93 -3.73
N ILE A 114 -1.17 5.13 -2.70
CA ILE A 114 -0.20 4.09 -2.29
C ILE A 114 -0.90 2.89 -1.62
N VAL A 115 -1.89 3.13 -0.77
CA VAL A 115 -2.57 2.10 0.01
C VAL A 115 -3.53 1.27 -0.85
N LEU A 116 -4.18 1.88 -1.83
CA LEU A 116 -5.14 1.22 -2.72
C LEU A 116 -4.50 0.73 -4.04
N SER A 117 -3.23 1.07 -4.32
CA SER A 117 -2.54 0.62 -5.52
C SER A 117 -2.56 -0.91 -5.66
N THR A 118 -3.02 -1.37 -6.83
CA THR A 118 -3.09 -2.79 -7.20
C THR A 118 -1.76 -3.31 -7.75
N THR A 119 -0.87 -2.40 -8.17
CA THR A 119 0.47 -2.73 -8.69
C THR A 119 1.53 -2.83 -7.59
N LEU A 120 1.22 -2.33 -6.38
CA LEU A 120 2.07 -2.48 -5.20
C LEU A 120 1.76 -3.75 -4.40
N GLY A 121 2.83 -4.45 -4.01
CA GLY A 121 2.74 -5.61 -3.13
C GLY A 121 2.16 -5.25 -1.76
N SER A 122 1.41 -6.19 -1.17
CA SER A 122 0.82 -6.03 0.17
C SER A 122 1.85 -5.73 1.26
N LYS A 123 3.07 -6.28 1.14
CA LYS A 123 4.18 -6.01 2.06
C LYS A 123 4.53 -4.53 2.14
N THR A 124 4.77 -3.88 0.99
CA THR A 124 5.12 -2.46 0.92
C THR A 124 4.00 -1.57 1.44
N ARG A 125 2.74 -1.92 1.14
CA ARG A 125 1.57 -1.19 1.65
C ARG A 125 1.44 -1.31 3.17
N ASN A 126 1.64 -2.51 3.71
CA ASN A 126 1.63 -2.74 5.16
C ASN A 126 2.75 -1.97 5.85
N GLU A 127 3.97 -2.00 5.30
CA GLU A 127 5.11 -1.23 5.82
C GLU A 127 4.81 0.27 5.83
N PHE A 128 4.19 0.78 4.76
CA PHE A 128 3.78 2.19 4.68
C PHE A 128 2.76 2.56 5.74
N MET A 129 1.73 1.72 5.96
CA MET A 129 0.75 1.97 7.02
C MET A 129 1.38 1.87 8.42
N GLU A 130 2.29 0.92 8.65
CA GLU A 130 2.96 0.73 9.95
C GLU A 130 3.88 1.91 10.34
N LYS A 131 4.39 2.68 9.37
CA LYS A 131 5.13 3.93 9.64
C LYS A 131 4.31 4.97 10.41
N PHE A 132 2.98 4.88 10.40
CA PHE A 132 2.09 5.77 11.14
C PHE A 132 1.80 5.31 12.58
N LYS A 133 2.44 4.24 13.06
CA LYS A 133 2.33 3.82 14.47
C LYS A 133 2.64 5.00 15.39
N GLY A 134 1.77 5.23 16.38
CA GLY A 134 1.82 6.38 17.30
C GLY A 134 1.16 7.65 16.75
N GLN A 135 0.62 7.62 15.53
CA GLN A 135 -0.08 8.75 14.91
C GLN A 135 -1.53 8.45 14.51
N TYR A 136 -2.05 7.23 14.72
CA TYR A 136 -3.39 6.84 14.31
C TYR A 136 -4.47 7.68 14.99
N THR A 137 -4.36 7.99 16.29
CA THR A 137 -5.30 8.92 16.95
C THR A 137 -5.24 10.29 16.31
N SER A 138 -4.04 10.80 16.00
CA SER A 138 -3.89 12.11 15.38
C SER A 138 -4.46 12.15 13.96
N LEU A 139 -4.38 11.05 13.22
CA LEU A 139 -5.05 10.91 11.93
C LEU A 139 -6.56 10.89 12.12
N ALA A 140 -7.08 10.06 13.03
CA ALA A 140 -8.51 9.93 13.30
C ALA A 140 -9.19 11.26 13.64
N CYS A 141 -8.50 12.13 14.39
CA CYS A 141 -9.02 13.45 14.79
C CYS A 141 -8.85 14.56 13.74
N SER A 142 -8.36 14.25 12.53
CA SER A 142 -8.13 15.20 11.43
C SER A 142 -9.15 15.02 10.32
N LYS A 143 -9.57 16.13 9.69
CA LYS A 143 -10.53 16.13 8.57
C LYS A 143 -10.10 15.23 7.42
N HIS A 144 -8.83 15.32 7.01
CA HIS A 144 -8.28 14.51 5.91
C HIS A 144 -7.55 13.27 6.42
N GLY A 145 -6.99 13.33 7.64
CA GLY A 145 -6.32 12.20 8.27
C GLY A 145 -7.29 11.04 8.57
N SER A 146 -8.53 11.35 8.96
CA SER A 146 -9.56 10.34 9.23
C SER A 146 -9.86 9.52 7.97
N ARG A 147 -9.94 10.18 6.81
CA ARG A 147 -10.11 9.51 5.51
C ARG A 147 -8.90 8.65 5.12
N SER A 148 -7.69 9.15 5.36
CA SER A 148 -6.46 8.37 5.17
C SER A 148 -6.46 7.10 6.05
N LEU A 149 -6.91 7.22 7.30
CA LEU A 149 -7.01 6.09 8.22
C LEU A 149 -8.10 5.09 7.82
N GLU A 150 -9.24 5.56 7.28
CA GLU A 150 -10.23 4.68 6.66
C GLU A 150 -9.67 3.93 5.45
N ALA A 151 -8.84 4.58 4.63
CA ALA A 151 -8.15 3.91 3.52
C ALA A 151 -7.21 2.82 4.02
N PHE A 152 -6.50 3.04 5.13
CA PHE A 152 -5.70 1.99 5.78
C PHE A 152 -6.60 0.82 6.18
N TRP A 153 -7.70 1.11 6.87
CA TRP A 153 -8.63 0.10 7.36
C TRP A 153 -9.17 -0.81 6.27
N LYS A 154 -9.42 -0.25 5.08
CA LYS A 154 -9.97 -0.97 3.92
C LYS A 154 -9.07 -2.10 3.43
N VAL A 155 -7.75 -2.01 3.60
CA VAL A 155 -6.79 -3.00 3.07
C VAL A 155 -5.89 -3.62 4.14
N ALA A 156 -5.92 -3.08 5.36
CA ALA A 156 -5.14 -3.57 6.48
C ALA A 156 -5.48 -5.02 6.83
N SER A 157 -4.44 -5.82 7.09
CA SER A 157 -4.61 -7.12 7.73
C SER A 157 -5.25 -6.99 9.11
N ILE A 158 -5.88 -8.06 9.61
CA ILE A 158 -6.43 -8.05 10.97
C ILE A 158 -5.38 -7.69 12.02
N LYS A 159 -4.13 -8.14 11.85
CA LYS A 159 -3.01 -7.79 12.73
C LYS A 159 -2.77 -6.27 12.81
N LEU A 160 -2.83 -5.58 11.67
CA LEU A 160 -2.66 -4.14 11.61
C LEU A 160 -3.89 -3.39 12.15
N LYS A 161 -5.12 -3.86 11.83
CA LYS A 161 -6.35 -3.33 12.41
C LYS A 161 -6.33 -3.40 13.95
N THR A 162 -5.86 -4.50 14.52
CA THR A 162 -5.65 -4.66 15.97
C THR A 162 -4.63 -3.67 16.52
N LYS A 163 -3.50 -3.43 15.83
CA LYS A 163 -2.51 -2.40 16.23
C LYS A 163 -3.13 -1.01 16.26
N ILE A 164 -3.92 -0.67 15.22
CA ILE A 164 -4.64 0.61 15.14
C ILE A 164 -5.60 0.75 16.32
N CYS A 165 -6.47 -0.25 16.55
CA CYS A 165 -7.42 -0.20 17.67
C CYS A 165 -6.76 -0.10 19.04
N ASN A 166 -5.66 -0.83 19.28
CA ASN A 166 -4.91 -0.74 20.53
C ASN A 166 -4.46 0.70 20.82
N GLU A 167 -4.05 1.46 19.79
CA GLU A 167 -3.68 2.86 19.95
C GLU A 167 -4.91 3.75 20.20
N LEU A 168 -5.98 3.55 19.42
CA LEU A 168 -7.21 4.34 19.53
C LEU A 168 -7.91 4.19 20.89
N VAL A 169 -7.85 3.02 21.52
CA VAL A 169 -8.44 2.79 22.85
C VAL A 169 -7.79 3.65 23.93
N VAL A 170 -6.47 3.92 23.83
CA VAL A 170 -5.73 4.73 24.81
C VAL A 170 -6.27 6.16 24.83
N ASP A 171 -6.61 6.71 23.66
CA ASP A 171 -7.07 8.09 23.49
C ASP A 171 -8.59 8.22 23.31
N GLU A 172 -9.38 7.31 23.90
CA GLU A 172 -10.84 7.24 23.69
C GLU A 172 -11.56 8.58 23.92
N LEU A 173 -11.24 9.29 25.01
CA LEU A 173 -11.89 10.57 25.34
C LEU A 173 -11.61 11.62 24.25
N LYS A 174 -10.39 11.64 23.71
CA LYS A 174 -9.97 12.54 22.64
C LYS A 174 -10.68 12.21 21.33
N LEU A 175 -10.90 10.93 21.03
CA LEU A 175 -11.65 10.50 19.85
C LEU A 175 -13.12 10.92 19.96
N LYS A 176 -13.78 10.60 21.08
CA LYS A 176 -15.20 10.94 21.31
C LYS A 176 -15.45 12.45 21.33
N GLY A 177 -14.49 13.24 21.82
CA GLY A 177 -14.56 14.71 21.82
C GLY A 177 -14.26 15.37 20.47
N ASN A 178 -13.88 14.63 19.43
CA ASN A 178 -13.54 15.17 18.12
C ASN A 178 -14.58 14.74 17.06
N ALA A 179 -15.02 15.68 16.22
CA ALA A 179 -16.05 15.43 15.20
C ALA A 179 -15.68 14.34 14.17
N PHE A 180 -14.39 14.19 13.84
CA PHE A 180 -13.90 13.12 12.95
C PHE A 180 -13.52 11.86 13.75
N GLY A 181 -12.95 12.05 14.94
CA GLY A 181 -12.54 10.97 15.83
C GLY A 181 -13.70 10.07 16.23
N ILE A 182 -14.87 10.64 16.54
CA ILE A 182 -16.06 9.87 16.91
C ILE A 182 -16.56 8.98 15.77
N ILE A 183 -16.45 9.44 14.52
CA ILE A 183 -16.80 8.66 13.33
C ILE A 183 -15.88 7.45 13.22
N ILE A 184 -14.56 7.65 13.36
CA ILE A 184 -13.59 6.55 13.33
C ILE A 184 -13.82 5.58 14.48
N TYR A 185 -14.06 6.09 15.69
CA TYR A 185 -14.30 5.28 16.88
C TYR A 185 -15.49 4.32 16.68
N ASN A 186 -16.58 4.83 16.07
CA ASN A 186 -17.75 4.04 15.73
C ASN A 186 -17.48 3.08 14.55
N ASN A 187 -16.90 3.58 13.45
CA ASN A 187 -16.65 2.78 12.25
C ASN A 187 -15.71 1.59 12.51
N PHE A 188 -14.73 1.76 13.40
CA PHE A 188 -13.76 0.71 13.72
C PHE A 188 -14.21 -0.17 14.90
N LEU A 189 -15.40 0.11 15.46
CA LEU A 189 -15.98 -0.59 16.60
C LEU A 189 -15.02 -0.61 17.80
N VAL A 190 -14.37 0.53 18.07
CA VAL A 190 -13.32 0.64 19.11
C VAL A 190 -13.89 0.38 20.50
N ASP A 191 -15.13 0.79 20.76
CA ASP A 191 -15.86 0.48 22.01
C ASP A 191 -15.96 -1.03 22.24
N MET A 192 -16.31 -1.78 21.20
CA MET A 192 -16.44 -3.23 21.27
C MET A 192 -15.08 -3.91 21.43
N PHE A 193 -14.06 -3.43 20.70
CA PHE A 193 -12.69 -3.89 20.83
C PHE A 193 -12.14 -3.72 22.26
N LYS A 194 -12.56 -2.66 22.96
CA LYS A 194 -12.19 -2.40 24.36
C LYS A 194 -12.90 -3.31 25.35
N ARG A 195 -14.21 -3.53 25.19
CA ARG A 195 -15.08 -4.16 26.20
C ARG A 195 -14.90 -5.67 26.35
N GLY A 196 -14.45 -6.39 25.33
CA GLY A 196 -14.38 -7.86 25.42
C GLY A 196 -14.07 -8.57 24.11
N ASP A 197 -14.07 -9.91 24.19
CA ASP A 197 -13.41 -10.90 23.34
C ASP A 197 -13.05 -10.42 21.91
N LYS A 198 -11.74 -10.33 21.64
CA LYS A 198 -11.20 -9.92 20.33
C LYS A 198 -11.74 -10.79 19.20
N SER A 199 -12.18 -12.01 19.51
CA SER A 199 -12.88 -12.92 18.60
C SER A 199 -14.15 -12.29 18.00
N ASP A 200 -15.04 -11.74 18.82
CA ASP A 200 -16.32 -11.19 18.35
C ASP A 200 -16.12 -9.94 17.49
N TRP A 201 -15.16 -9.10 17.89
CA TRP A 201 -14.74 -7.95 17.08
C TRP A 201 -14.19 -8.35 15.73
N GLN A 202 -13.31 -9.34 15.69
CA GLN A 202 -12.80 -9.85 14.44
C GLN A 202 -13.91 -10.42 13.56
N GLN A 203 -14.87 -11.18 14.12
CA GLN A 203 -15.99 -11.73 13.34
C GLN A 203 -16.84 -10.63 12.67
N LEU A 204 -17.13 -9.53 13.37
CA LEU A 204 -17.87 -8.41 12.77
C LEU A 204 -17.08 -7.72 11.67
N ILE A 205 -15.78 -7.47 11.89
CA ILE A 205 -14.89 -6.88 10.88
C ILE A 205 -14.81 -7.77 9.64
N ASP A 206 -14.66 -9.08 9.82
CA ASP A 206 -14.59 -10.06 8.73
C ASP A 206 -15.91 -10.15 7.96
N LYS A 207 -17.05 -10.11 8.66
CA LYS A 207 -18.39 -10.07 8.04
C LYS A 207 -18.58 -8.82 7.19
N ALA A 208 -18.18 -7.66 7.70
CA ALA A 208 -18.21 -6.40 6.96
C ALA A 208 -17.31 -6.44 5.71
N GLU A 209 -16.11 -7.01 5.84
CA GLU A 209 -15.18 -7.14 4.70
C GLU A 209 -15.70 -8.11 3.64
N LYS A 210 -16.28 -9.25 4.03
CA LYS A 210 -16.93 -10.20 3.11
C LYS A 210 -18.08 -9.54 2.37
N LYS A 211 -18.94 -8.82 3.08
CA LYS A 211 -20.05 -8.06 2.47
C LYS A 211 -19.51 -7.09 1.42
N ARG A 212 -18.53 -6.26 1.78
CA ARG A 212 -17.93 -5.30 0.83
C ARG A 212 -17.37 -5.99 -0.42
N LYS A 213 -16.60 -7.07 -0.26
CA LYS A 213 -16.05 -7.82 -1.41
C LYS A 213 -17.15 -8.37 -2.33
N MET A 214 -18.25 -8.88 -1.76
CA MET A 214 -19.40 -9.33 -2.56
C MET A 214 -20.06 -8.19 -3.35
N PHE A 215 -20.16 -6.99 -2.75
CA PHE A 215 -20.65 -5.80 -3.46
C PHE A 215 -19.69 -5.33 -4.54
N ASP A 216 -18.38 -5.32 -4.27
CA ASP A 216 -17.37 -4.95 -5.27
C ASP A 216 -17.44 -5.89 -6.48
N ASP A 217 -17.57 -7.21 -6.26
CA ASP A 217 -17.70 -8.21 -7.32
C ASP A 217 -18.98 -8.04 -8.17
N LEU A 218 -20.07 -7.53 -7.58
CA LEU A 218 -21.33 -7.25 -8.29
C LEU A 218 -21.25 -5.98 -9.15
N LEU A 219 -20.42 -5.00 -8.75
CA LEU A 219 -20.29 -3.72 -9.45
C LEU A 219 -19.26 -3.75 -10.59
N VAL A 220 -18.49 -4.83 -10.74
CA VAL A 220 -17.58 -5.01 -11.88
C VAL A 220 -18.40 -5.36 -13.12
N PRO A 221 -18.34 -4.58 -14.22
CA PRO A 221 -18.99 -4.92 -15.48
C PRO A 221 -18.59 -6.32 -15.95
N ASP A 222 -19.54 -7.08 -16.50
CA ASP A 222 -19.44 -8.52 -16.76
C ASP A 222 -18.13 -8.97 -17.45
N GLU A 223 -17.53 -8.13 -18.31
CA GLU A 223 -16.28 -8.41 -19.02
C GLU A 223 -15.06 -8.64 -18.11
N GLU A 224 -14.90 -7.88 -17.04
CA GLU A 224 -13.76 -8.02 -16.12
C GLU A 224 -13.94 -9.20 -15.13
N SER A 225 -15.19 -9.51 -14.78
CA SER A 225 -15.52 -10.61 -13.86
C SER A 225 -15.18 -11.97 -14.49
N GLU A 226 -15.41 -12.12 -15.80
CA GLU A 226 -15.09 -13.33 -16.57
C GLU A 226 -13.57 -13.50 -16.77
N LEU A 227 -12.82 -12.42 -16.98
CA LEU A 227 -11.35 -12.44 -17.04
C LEU A 227 -10.73 -12.85 -15.69
N LYS A 228 -11.25 -12.33 -14.57
CA LYS A 228 -10.78 -12.70 -13.22
C LYS A 228 -11.12 -14.15 -12.87
N LYS A 229 -12.32 -14.65 -13.23
CA LYS A 229 -12.71 -16.07 -13.07
C LYS A 229 -11.85 -17.01 -13.93
N LYS A 230 -11.57 -16.66 -15.20
CA LYS A 230 -10.68 -17.43 -16.08
C LYS A 230 -9.25 -17.49 -15.55
N ASN A 231 -8.70 -16.37 -15.08
CA ASN A 231 -7.36 -16.34 -14.49
C ASN A 231 -7.26 -17.15 -13.19
N LYS A 232 -8.30 -17.15 -12.34
CA LYS A 232 -8.34 -17.97 -11.11
C LYS A 232 -8.49 -19.46 -11.42
N LYS A 233 -9.25 -19.84 -12.46
CA LYS A 233 -9.35 -21.22 -12.95
C LYS A 233 -8.03 -21.71 -13.56
N ASN A 234 -7.34 -20.88 -14.36
CA ASN A 234 -6.05 -21.23 -14.94
C ASN A 234 -4.98 -21.43 -13.87
N LYS A 235 -4.88 -20.50 -12.90
CA LYS A 235 -3.92 -20.64 -11.78
C LYS A 235 -4.15 -21.89 -10.92
N LYS A 236 -5.41 -22.31 -10.77
CA LYS A 236 -5.77 -23.55 -10.05
C LYS A 236 -5.47 -24.80 -10.89
N LYS A 237 -5.61 -24.74 -12.23
CA LYS A 237 -5.19 -25.81 -13.14
C LYS A 237 -3.67 -25.97 -13.18
N ASP A 238 -2.93 -24.86 -13.18
CA ASP A 238 -1.48 -24.87 -13.20
C ASP A 238 -0.92 -25.47 -11.90
N GLN A 239 -1.48 -25.09 -10.73
CA GLN A 239 -1.11 -25.73 -9.45
C GLN A 239 -1.43 -27.23 -9.39
N VAL A 240 -2.56 -27.66 -9.95
CA VAL A 240 -2.93 -29.08 -9.97
C VAL A 240 -2.02 -29.87 -10.94
N LYS A 241 -1.57 -29.25 -12.02
CA LYS A 241 -0.64 -29.85 -12.97
C LYS A 241 0.77 -29.97 -12.37
N GLU A 242 1.24 -28.92 -11.71
CA GLU A 242 2.53 -28.91 -11.00
C GLU A 242 2.58 -29.96 -9.88
N ILE A 243 1.49 -30.16 -9.13
CA ILE A 243 1.37 -31.23 -8.12
C ILE A 243 1.36 -32.62 -8.78
N ARG A 244 0.68 -32.78 -9.92
CA ARG A 244 0.62 -34.06 -10.65
C ARG A 244 1.98 -34.44 -11.24
N ASP A 245 2.70 -33.47 -11.80
CA ASP A 245 4.01 -33.69 -12.42
C ASP A 245 5.05 -34.05 -11.34
N THR A 246 4.99 -33.41 -10.15
CA THR A 246 5.85 -33.77 -9.00
C THR A 246 5.59 -35.19 -8.48
N LEU A 247 4.32 -35.66 -8.49
CA LEU A 247 3.97 -37.02 -8.04
C LEU A 247 4.40 -38.12 -9.03
N HIS A 248 4.65 -37.78 -10.30
CA HIS A 248 5.02 -38.76 -11.33
C HIS A 248 6.54 -39.04 -11.34
N ASP A 249 7.35 -38.10 -10.84
CA ASP A 249 8.80 -38.27 -10.75
C ASP A 249 9.23 -39.12 -9.54
N ASP A 250 8.40 -39.19 -8.48
CA ASP A 250 8.69 -39.99 -7.27
C ASP A 250 8.37 -41.50 -7.41
N ILE A 251 7.87 -41.96 -8.57
CA ILE A 251 7.48 -43.37 -8.80
C ILE A 251 8.50 -44.13 -9.68
N PHE A 252 9.58 -43.49 -10.14
CA PHE A 252 10.57 -44.11 -11.05
C PHE A 252 12.04 -43.96 -10.60
N PHE A 253 12.38 -44.57 -9.46
CA PHE A 253 13.74 -44.95 -9.02
C PHE A 253 13.53 -45.91 -7.83
N ASP A 254 13.96 -47.16 -7.72
CA ASP A 254 14.93 -48.01 -8.40
C ASP A 254 14.56 -49.47 -8.02
N THR A 255 14.40 -50.36 -9.01
CA THR A 255 14.33 -51.83 -8.80
C THR A 255 15.25 -52.51 -9.80
N SER A 256 16.56 -52.47 -9.56
CA SER A 256 17.55 -53.47 -10.01
C SER A 256 18.93 -53.01 -9.56
N GLY A 257 19.72 -53.72 -8.77
CA GLY A 257 19.68 -55.07 -8.21
C GLY A 257 21.06 -55.32 -7.59
N ASP A 258 21.19 -56.33 -6.74
CA ASP A 258 22.40 -57.18 -6.73
C ASP A 258 22.19 -58.34 -5.75
N THR A 259 22.17 -59.55 -6.31
CA THR A 259 22.30 -60.81 -5.58
C THR A 259 23.64 -61.44 -5.94
N ALA A 260 24.30 -61.89 -4.88
CA ALA A 260 25.30 -62.95 -4.79
C ALA A 260 26.77 -62.55 -5.01
N LEU A 261 27.56 -62.75 -3.95
CA LEU A 261 28.69 -63.70 -3.94
C LEU A 261 29.07 -64.05 -2.48
N LEU A 262 28.84 -65.31 -2.09
CA LEU A 262 29.65 -66.09 -1.14
C LEU A 262 29.98 -67.41 -1.87
N VAL A 263 31.24 -67.62 -2.24
CA VAL A 263 32.25 -68.51 -1.62
C VAL A 263 32.13 -69.98 -2.03
N ASP A 264 33.15 -70.42 -2.78
CA ASP A 264 34.12 -71.49 -2.48
C ASP A 264 35.42 -71.00 -3.20
N THR A 265 36.65 -70.95 -2.67
CA THR A 265 37.41 -71.63 -1.61
C THR A 265 38.50 -70.68 -1.10
#